data_AF-A0A1W9T3I4-F1
#
_entry.id   AF-A0A1W9T3I4-F1
#
_cell.length_a   1.000
_cell.length_b   1.000
_cell.length_c   1.000
_cell.angle_alpha   90.00
_cell.angle_beta   90.00
_cell.angle_gamma   90.00
#
_symmetry.space_group_name_H-M   'P 1'
#
loop_
_entity.id
_entity.type
_entity.pdbx_description
1 polymer ?
#
loop_
_entity_poly.entity_id
_entity_poly.type
_entity_poly.pdbx_seq_one_letter_code
_entity_poly.pdbx_strand_id
1 'polypeptide(L)'
;MKTPKGNLISACLANIELKFNYSINQQEILIVLVDVTNQGNCGTYPTPTIDGFDNNCSPKGRVVIPENQFSKGVYILTLKTPNFQIKSEFIVEDDKYELIIPSNDFFSSSIAEDYPMPKNILSGAVVYKGDENTESANNFLDELKNYGFNEIIVPNFDKIPLIDVDKNGNPINRHWPPDKHSLNFYRSMDNNFIEAFNIAQKHFDKSNININIFSSNGDQARLSKTEGVTVVFSN
;
A
#
# COMPACT_ATOMS: atom_id res chain seq x y z
N MET A 1 11.99 50.26 3.98
CA MET A 1 11.06 49.32 3.31
C MET A 1 11.28 47.93 3.90
N LYS A 2 10.32 47.43 4.68
CA LYS A 2 10.34 46.05 5.21
C LYS A 2 9.41 45.23 4.33
N THR A 3 9.95 44.22 3.66
CA THR A 3 9.17 43.18 2.97
C THR A 3 8.36 42.39 3.99
N PRO A 4 7.07 42.10 3.74
CA PRO A 4 6.30 41.23 4.61
C PRO A 4 6.76 39.78 4.45
N LYS A 5 6.94 39.10 5.59
CA LYS A 5 7.08 37.65 5.65
C LYS A 5 5.78 37.03 5.15
N GLY A 6 5.82 36.38 4.00
CA GLY A 6 4.74 35.52 3.53
C GLY A 6 4.64 34.32 4.47
N ASN A 7 3.48 34.17 5.11
CA ASN A 7 3.12 32.93 5.78
C ASN A 7 3.04 31.83 4.72
N LEU A 8 3.87 30.79 4.88
CA LEU A 8 3.66 29.50 4.20
C LEU A 8 2.31 28.96 4.70
N ILE A 9 1.29 29.05 3.86
CA ILE A 9 0.08 28.26 4.01
C ILE A 9 0.52 26.83 3.73
N SER A 10 0.82 26.09 4.80
CA SER A 10 0.95 24.65 4.75
C SER A 10 -0.41 24.11 4.29
N ALA A 11 -0.51 23.73 3.03
CA ALA A 11 -1.68 23.02 2.53
C ALA A 11 -1.71 21.66 3.21
N CYS A 12 -2.63 21.47 4.17
CA CYS A 12 -2.94 20.14 4.66
C CYS A 12 -3.33 19.27 3.47
N LEU A 13 -2.52 18.27 3.14
CA LEU A 13 -2.85 17.26 2.14
C LEU A 13 -3.97 16.37 2.72
N ALA A 14 -5.13 16.39 2.09
CA ALA A 14 -6.27 15.57 2.48
C ALA A 14 -6.15 14.15 1.88
N ASN A 15 -6.54 13.13 2.64
CA ASN A 15 -6.70 11.76 2.15
C ASN A 15 -7.99 11.68 1.33
N ILE A 16 -7.87 11.60 0.01
CA ILE A 16 -9.01 11.62 -0.91
C ILE A 16 -9.30 10.20 -1.41
N GLU A 17 -10.49 9.70 -1.13
CA GLU A 17 -11.02 8.48 -1.71
C GLU A 17 -11.89 8.81 -2.93
N LEU A 18 -11.60 8.16 -4.05
CA LEU A 18 -12.35 8.24 -5.30
C LEU A 18 -13.30 7.04 -5.38
N LYS A 19 -14.61 7.29 -5.41
CA LYS A 19 -15.62 6.23 -5.52
C LYS A 19 -16.09 6.10 -6.95
N PHE A 20 -15.92 4.91 -7.49
CA PHE A 20 -16.30 4.58 -8.85
C PHE A 20 -17.44 3.58 -8.86
N ASN A 21 -18.41 3.79 -9.75
CA ASN A 21 -19.36 2.77 -10.15
C ASN A 21 -18.92 2.17 -11.48
N TYR A 22 -19.28 0.91 -11.72
CA TYR A 22 -19.09 0.29 -13.01
C TYR A 22 -20.38 -0.34 -13.54
N SER A 23 -20.46 -0.47 -14.86
CA SER A 23 -21.44 -1.30 -15.54
C SER A 23 -20.79 -2.02 -16.71
N ILE A 24 -21.29 -3.21 -17.02
CA ILE A 24 -20.91 -3.97 -18.20
C ILE A 24 -22.17 -4.18 -19.02
N ASN A 25 -22.12 -3.79 -20.29
CA ASN A 25 -23.17 -4.08 -21.25
C ASN A 25 -22.53 -4.62 -22.52
N GLN A 26 -22.75 -5.92 -22.80
CA GLN A 26 -22.11 -6.61 -23.91
C GLN A 26 -20.58 -6.46 -23.84
N GLN A 27 -19.97 -5.82 -24.84
CA GLN A 27 -18.53 -5.57 -24.95
C GLN A 27 -18.14 -4.15 -24.48
N GLU A 28 -19.02 -3.45 -23.76
CA GLU A 28 -18.71 -2.13 -23.19
C GLU A 28 -18.62 -2.20 -21.67
N ILE A 29 -17.49 -1.74 -21.13
CA ILE A 29 -17.26 -1.56 -19.70
C ILE A 29 -17.27 -0.05 -19.44
N LEU A 30 -18.18 0.43 -18.62
CA LEU A 30 -18.23 1.83 -18.22
C LEU A 30 -17.86 1.95 -16.75
N ILE A 31 -16.82 2.72 -16.44
CA ILE A 31 -16.40 3.07 -15.08
C ILE A 31 -16.59 4.57 -14.89
N VAL A 32 -17.38 4.98 -13.90
CA VAL A 32 -17.73 6.38 -13.65
C VAL A 32 -17.31 6.77 -12.24
N LEU A 33 -16.54 7.86 -12.10
CA LEU A 33 -16.32 8.52 -10.81
C LEU A 33 -17.64 9.15 -10.37
N VAL A 34 -18.24 8.61 -9.31
CA VAL A 34 -19.55 9.06 -8.80
C VAL A 34 -19.45 9.93 -7.56
N ASP A 35 -18.35 9.81 -6.80
CA ASP A 35 -18.17 10.56 -5.56
C ASP A 35 -16.68 10.69 -5.21
N VAL A 36 -16.36 11.75 -4.45
CA VAL A 36 -15.02 12.06 -3.95
C VAL A 36 -15.15 12.39 -2.47
N THR A 37 -14.67 11.49 -1.62
CA THR A 37 -14.77 11.64 -0.18
C THR A 37 -13.43 12.01 0.43
N ASN A 38 -13.43 13.10 1.21
CA ASN A 38 -12.29 13.47 2.05
C ASN A 38 -12.34 12.63 3.33
N GLN A 39 -11.37 11.74 3.50
CA GLN A 39 -11.23 10.87 4.66
C GLN A 39 -10.41 11.49 5.80
N GLY A 40 -10.16 12.80 5.75
CA GLY A 40 -9.42 13.54 6.76
C GLY A 40 -7.99 13.86 6.33
N ASN A 41 -7.16 14.24 7.29
CA ASN A 41 -5.74 14.52 7.03
C ASN A 41 -4.99 13.23 6.75
N CYS A 42 -4.02 13.28 5.85
CA CYS A 42 -3.11 12.16 5.70
C CYS A 42 -2.35 11.88 7.01
N GLY A 43 -2.21 10.60 7.35
CA GLY A 43 -1.32 10.18 8.43
C GLY A 43 0.12 10.56 8.08
N THR A 44 0.84 11.12 9.06
CA THR A 44 2.26 11.44 8.91
C THR A 44 3.06 10.23 9.35
N TYR A 45 3.35 9.33 8.40
CA TYR A 45 4.28 8.25 8.67
C TYR A 45 5.70 8.76 8.46
N PRO A 46 6.67 8.48 9.35
CA PRO A 46 8.07 8.80 9.12
C PRO A 46 8.63 7.88 8.04
N THR A 47 8.23 8.07 6.79
CA THR A 47 8.87 7.52 5.61
C THR A 47 9.79 8.57 5.00
N PRO A 48 10.91 8.17 4.36
CA PRO A 48 11.75 9.12 3.64
C PRO A 48 10.94 9.73 2.50
N THR A 49 10.61 11.01 2.62
CA THR A 49 10.15 11.84 1.51
C THR A 49 11.36 12.18 0.67
N ILE A 50 11.68 11.30 -0.29
CA ILE A 50 12.51 11.73 -1.42
C ILE A 50 11.64 12.78 -2.14
N ASP A 51 12.04 14.05 -2.06
CA ASP A 51 11.41 15.21 -2.72
C ASP A 51 10.13 15.81 -2.09
N GLY A 52 9.87 15.62 -0.79
CA GLY A 52 8.77 16.34 -0.12
C GLY A 52 7.37 15.90 -0.56
N PHE A 53 7.25 14.82 -1.34
CA PHE A 53 6.01 14.11 -1.54
C PHE A 53 5.81 13.13 -0.38
N ASP A 54 4.96 13.52 0.58
CA ASP A 54 4.27 12.52 1.41
C ASP A 54 3.40 11.67 0.46
N ASN A 55 3.96 10.56 -0.03
CA ASN A 55 3.28 9.58 -0.89
C ASN A 55 2.06 8.91 -0.23
N ASN A 56 1.67 9.36 0.96
CA ASN A 56 0.46 8.92 1.65
C ASN A 56 -0.81 9.62 1.13
N CYS A 57 -0.70 10.64 0.29
CA CYS A 57 -1.83 11.48 -0.15
C CYS A 57 -2.13 11.45 -1.66
N SER A 58 -1.83 10.35 -2.36
CA SER A 58 -2.35 10.22 -3.72
C SER A 58 -3.85 9.88 -3.63
N PRO A 59 -4.74 10.61 -4.31
CA PRO A 59 -6.13 10.19 -4.46
C PRO A 59 -6.16 8.79 -5.07
N LYS A 60 -6.83 7.86 -4.41
CA LYS A 60 -6.95 6.47 -4.87
C LYS A 60 -8.42 6.10 -4.97
N GLY A 61 -8.73 5.26 -5.95
CA GLY A 61 -10.02 4.58 -6.03
C GLY A 61 -9.81 3.18 -6.59
N ARG A 62 -10.65 2.24 -6.17
CA ARG A 62 -10.60 0.84 -6.60
C ARG A 62 -11.94 0.46 -7.20
N VAL A 63 -11.90 -0.20 -8.35
CA VAL A 63 -13.03 -0.92 -8.94
C VAL A 63 -12.63 -2.39 -9.00
N VAL A 64 -13.49 -3.25 -8.50
CA VAL A 64 -13.33 -4.71 -8.61
C VAL A 64 -14.48 -5.22 -9.46
N ILE A 65 -14.15 -5.77 -10.62
CA ILE A 65 -15.11 -6.40 -11.52
C ILE A 65 -14.89 -7.91 -11.44
N PRO A 66 -15.89 -8.72 -11.04
CA PRO A 66 -15.77 -10.16 -10.98
C PRO A 66 -15.46 -10.77 -12.35
N GLU A 67 -14.53 -11.73 -12.42
CA GLU A 67 -14.10 -12.38 -13.65
C GLU A 67 -15.24 -13.07 -14.41
N ASN A 68 -16.23 -13.61 -13.68
CA ASN A 68 -17.40 -14.27 -14.25
C ASN A 68 -18.33 -13.34 -15.04
N GLN A 69 -18.09 -12.03 -15.04
CA GLN A 69 -18.82 -11.06 -15.86
C GLN A 69 -18.20 -10.87 -17.25
N PHE A 70 -17.06 -11.50 -17.53
CA PHE A 70 -16.39 -11.42 -18.82
C PHE A 70 -16.55 -12.72 -19.63
N SER A 71 -16.86 -12.55 -20.91
CA SER A 71 -16.70 -13.57 -21.95
C SER A 71 -15.44 -13.26 -22.75
N LYS A 72 -14.82 -14.27 -23.35
CA LYS A 72 -13.68 -14.08 -24.26
C LYS A 72 -14.01 -13.04 -25.35
N GLY A 73 -13.10 -12.09 -25.57
CA GLY A 73 -13.26 -11.06 -26.59
C GLY A 73 -12.59 -9.74 -26.25
N VAL A 74 -12.84 -8.74 -27.10
CA VAL A 74 -12.34 -7.37 -26.91
C VAL A 74 -13.48 -6.50 -26.38
N TYR A 75 -13.21 -5.78 -25.30
CA TYR A 75 -14.10 -4.84 -24.66
C TYR A 75 -13.60 -3.41 -24.86
N ILE A 76 -14.53 -2.47 -24.96
CA ILE A 76 -14.25 -1.05 -24.86
C ILE A 76 -14.46 -0.63 -23.41
N LEU A 77 -13.37 -0.31 -22.72
CA LEU A 77 -13.40 0.29 -21.39
C LEU A 77 -13.48 1.81 -21.50
N THR A 78 -14.51 2.41 -20.93
CA THR A 78 -14.68 3.86 -20.82
C THR A 78 -14.52 4.26 -19.35
N LEU A 79 -13.47 5.02 -19.04
CA LEU A 79 -13.32 5.69 -17.74
C LEU A 79 -13.85 7.12 -17.86
N LYS A 80 -14.83 7.47 -17.05
CA LYS A 80 -15.48 8.79 -17.06
C LYS A 80 -15.36 9.46 -15.70
N THR A 81 -14.84 10.68 -15.69
CA THR A 81 -14.90 11.61 -14.55
C THR A 81 -15.73 12.83 -14.94
N PRO A 82 -16.03 13.77 -14.02
CA PRO A 82 -16.66 15.03 -14.40
C PRO A 82 -15.86 15.86 -15.41
N ASN A 83 -14.53 15.71 -15.41
CA ASN A 83 -13.63 16.59 -16.16
C ASN A 83 -13.09 15.98 -17.45
N PHE A 84 -13.11 14.65 -17.58
CA PHE A 84 -12.62 13.98 -18.78
C PHE A 84 -13.27 12.62 -18.98
N GLN A 85 -13.12 12.09 -20.19
CA GLN A 85 -13.49 10.73 -20.55
C GLN A 85 -12.36 10.11 -21.37
N ILE A 86 -11.97 8.89 -21.00
CA ILE A 86 -10.97 8.09 -21.72
C ILE A 86 -11.64 6.79 -22.17
N LYS A 87 -11.29 6.34 -23.38
CA LYS A 87 -11.63 5.01 -23.88
C LYS A 87 -10.35 4.20 -24.07
N SER A 88 -10.45 2.91 -23.79
CA SER A 88 -9.36 1.93 -23.77
C SER A 88 -9.89 0.61 -24.29
N GLU A 89 -9.01 -0.22 -24.84
CA GLU A 89 -9.34 -1.62 -25.14
C GLU A 89 -8.99 -2.50 -23.94
N PHE A 90 -9.86 -3.46 -23.63
CA PHE A 90 -9.64 -4.50 -22.63
C PHE A 90 -9.88 -5.87 -23.29
N ILE A 91 -8.85 -6.70 -23.36
CA ILE A 91 -8.86 -7.97 -24.06
C ILE A 91 -8.93 -9.10 -23.03
N VAL A 92 -9.90 -9.98 -23.21
CA VAL A 92 -10.12 -11.18 -22.39
C VAL A 92 -9.81 -12.40 -23.24
N GLU A 93 -8.74 -13.11 -22.91
CA GLU A 93 -8.38 -14.39 -23.50
C GLU A 93 -8.60 -15.53 -22.49
N ASP A 94 -8.29 -16.78 -22.88
CA ASP A 94 -8.55 -17.95 -22.03
C ASP A 94 -7.60 -18.02 -20.82
N ASP A 95 -6.42 -17.42 -20.93
CA ASP A 95 -5.32 -17.49 -19.98
C ASP A 95 -4.75 -16.13 -19.57
N LYS A 96 -5.24 -15.02 -20.16
CA LYS A 96 -4.74 -13.67 -19.86
C LYS A 96 -5.79 -12.58 -20.02
N TYR A 97 -5.57 -11.47 -19.30
CA TYR A 97 -6.28 -10.21 -19.43
C TYR A 97 -5.29 -9.10 -19.83
N GLU A 98 -5.63 -8.29 -20.81
CA GLU A 98 -4.80 -7.16 -21.27
C GLU A 98 -5.61 -5.86 -21.28
N LEU A 99 -5.07 -4.77 -20.73
CA LEU A 99 -5.76 -3.47 -20.63
C LEU A 99 -4.93 -2.34 -21.26
N ILE A 100 -5.25 -1.93 -22.47
CA ILE A 100 -4.48 -0.93 -23.21
C ILE A 100 -5.06 0.47 -22.97
N ILE A 101 -4.70 1.09 -21.84
CA ILE A 101 -5.11 2.48 -21.57
C ILE A 101 -4.08 3.45 -22.17
N PRO A 102 -4.49 4.39 -23.05
CA PRO A 102 -3.59 5.40 -23.59
C PRO A 102 -3.12 6.38 -22.50
N SER A 103 -1.80 6.62 -22.46
CA SER A 103 -1.19 7.62 -21.58
C SER A 103 -1.76 9.01 -21.83
N ASN A 104 -1.99 9.79 -20.77
CA ASN A 104 -2.31 11.22 -20.87
C ASN A 104 -1.84 12.00 -19.62
N ASP A 105 -1.89 13.33 -19.71
CA ASP A 105 -1.41 14.24 -18.65
C ASP A 105 -2.13 14.09 -17.29
N PHE A 106 -3.30 13.44 -17.27
CA PHE A 106 -4.14 13.28 -16.09
C PHE A 106 -4.16 11.84 -15.55
N PHE A 107 -3.60 10.87 -16.29
CA PHE A 107 -3.64 9.46 -15.94
C PHE A 107 -2.37 8.73 -16.40
N SER A 108 -1.62 8.20 -15.43
CA SER A 108 -0.71 7.09 -15.68
C SER A 108 -1.46 5.79 -15.48
N SER A 109 -1.78 5.11 -16.58
CA SER A 109 -2.13 3.71 -16.52
C SER A 109 -0.85 2.90 -16.42
N SER A 110 -0.84 1.94 -15.51
CA SER A 110 0.13 0.86 -15.59
C SER A 110 -0.69 -0.40 -15.47
N ILE A 111 -0.70 -1.24 -16.52
CA ILE A 111 -1.18 -2.61 -16.40
C ILE A 111 -0.31 -3.22 -15.31
N ALA A 112 -0.90 -3.57 -14.17
CA ALA A 112 -0.21 -4.49 -13.31
C ALA A 112 -0.34 -5.81 -14.03
N GLU A 113 0.78 -6.42 -14.42
CA GLU A 113 0.82 -7.86 -14.25
C GLU A 113 0.48 -8.06 -12.78
N ASP A 114 -0.80 -8.36 -12.51
CA ASP A 114 -1.30 -8.56 -11.17
C ASP A 114 -0.82 -9.95 -10.80
N TYR A 115 0.44 -10.01 -10.37
CA TYR A 115 1.02 -11.24 -9.86
C TYR A 115 0.22 -11.57 -8.59
N PRO A 116 -0.45 -12.74 -8.54
CA PRO A 116 -1.19 -13.11 -7.35
C PRO A 116 -0.20 -13.12 -6.19
N MET A 117 -0.35 -12.16 -5.27
CA MET A 117 0.49 -12.11 -4.09
C MET A 117 0.32 -13.45 -3.37
N PRO A 118 1.41 -14.20 -3.12
CA PRO A 118 1.27 -15.50 -2.48
C PRO A 118 0.51 -15.30 -1.17
N LYS A 119 -0.49 -16.16 -0.96
CA LYS A 119 -1.22 -16.18 0.33
C LYS A 119 -0.25 -16.53 1.44
N ASN A 120 -0.68 -16.32 2.69
CA ASN A 120 0.08 -16.75 3.86
C ASN A 120 1.45 -16.04 4.00
N ILE A 121 1.52 -14.78 3.56
CA ILE A 121 2.66 -13.91 3.79
C ILE A 121 2.30 -12.88 4.87
N LEU A 122 3.17 -12.73 5.86
CA LEU A 122 3.22 -11.59 6.76
C LEU A 122 4.30 -10.64 6.26
N SER A 123 3.95 -9.38 6.04
CA SER A 123 4.89 -8.33 5.67
C SER A 123 4.80 -7.16 6.65
N GLY A 124 5.89 -6.43 6.84
CA GLY A 124 5.84 -5.29 7.73
C GLY A 124 7.13 -4.49 7.82
N ALA A 125 7.05 -3.41 8.60
CA ALA A 125 8.16 -2.53 8.89
C ALA A 125 8.18 -2.18 10.38
N VAL A 126 9.36 -2.23 10.98
CA VAL A 126 9.63 -1.68 12.30
C VAL A 126 10.36 -0.36 12.10
N VAL A 127 9.76 0.73 12.57
CA VAL A 127 10.29 2.08 12.38
C VAL A 127 10.63 2.72 13.71
N TYR A 128 11.87 3.20 13.83
CA TYR A 128 12.38 3.76 15.07
C TYR A 128 13.37 4.91 14.80
N LYS A 129 13.62 5.66 15.86
CA LYS A 129 14.65 6.71 15.91
C LYS A 129 15.68 6.32 16.96
N GLY A 130 16.95 6.61 16.75
CA GLY A 130 17.98 6.24 17.71
C GLY A 130 18.51 4.85 17.45
N ASP A 131 19.80 4.74 17.18
CA ASP A 131 20.52 3.47 17.10
C ASP A 131 20.30 2.61 18.35
N GLU A 132 20.02 3.21 19.53
CA GLU A 132 19.71 2.49 20.76
C GLU A 132 18.45 1.60 20.68
N ASN A 133 17.53 1.88 19.74
CA ASN A 133 16.32 1.09 19.55
C ASN A 133 16.51 -0.08 18.57
N THR A 134 17.70 -0.21 17.95
CA THR A 134 18.00 -1.29 17.00
C THR A 134 17.88 -2.67 17.62
N GLU A 135 18.33 -2.87 18.85
CA GLU A 135 18.22 -4.16 19.54
C GLU A 135 16.75 -4.52 19.79
N SER A 136 15.91 -3.55 20.17
CA SER A 136 14.47 -3.79 20.35
C SER A 136 13.79 -4.18 19.04
N ALA A 137 14.16 -3.53 17.93
CA ALA A 137 13.63 -3.87 16.61
C ALA A 137 14.05 -5.28 16.16
N ASN A 138 15.31 -5.66 16.36
CA ASN A 138 15.79 -7.02 16.05
C ASN A 138 15.13 -8.08 16.94
N ASN A 139 14.97 -7.82 18.24
CA ASN A 139 14.31 -8.73 19.17
C ASN A 139 12.85 -9.03 18.76
N PHE A 140 12.14 -8.05 18.19
CA PHE A 140 10.82 -8.28 17.61
C PHE A 140 10.88 -9.22 16.40
N LEU A 141 11.80 -9.00 15.47
CA LEU A 141 11.97 -9.84 14.27
C LEU A 141 12.38 -11.28 14.62
N ASP A 142 13.20 -11.44 15.66
CA ASP A 142 13.60 -12.74 16.19
C ASP A 142 12.44 -13.45 16.92
N GLU A 143 11.62 -12.71 17.67
CA GLU A 143 10.44 -13.30 18.31
C GLU A 143 9.43 -13.79 17.27
N LEU A 144 9.19 -13.03 16.20
CA LEU A 144 8.39 -13.53 15.06
C LEU A 144 8.94 -14.86 14.53
N LYS A 145 10.25 -14.94 14.30
CA LYS A 145 10.90 -16.18 13.81
C LYS A 145 10.70 -17.35 14.78
N ASN A 146 10.87 -17.12 16.08
CA ASN A 146 10.69 -18.15 17.11
C ASN A 146 9.25 -18.67 17.21
N TYR A 147 8.26 -17.86 16.83
CA TYR A 147 6.86 -18.26 16.74
C TYR A 147 6.49 -18.94 15.41
N GLY A 148 7.46 -19.16 14.53
CA GLY A 148 7.26 -19.87 13.26
C GLY A 148 7.01 -18.97 12.05
N PHE A 149 7.08 -17.65 12.21
CA PHE A 149 7.08 -16.72 11.09
C PHE A 149 8.47 -16.69 10.44
N ASN A 150 8.72 -17.61 9.52
CA ASN A 150 10.03 -17.81 8.92
C ASN A 150 10.31 -16.79 7.81
N GLU A 151 11.56 -16.40 7.62
CA GLU A 151 11.93 -15.46 6.55
C GLU A 151 11.61 -16.07 5.18
N ILE A 152 11.06 -15.24 4.29
CA ILE A 152 10.83 -15.62 2.90
C ILE A 152 11.38 -14.57 1.96
N ILE A 153 11.66 -15.01 0.74
CA ILE A 153 12.03 -14.16 -0.39
C ILE A 153 10.79 -14.00 -1.25
N VAL A 154 10.51 -12.77 -1.67
CA VAL A 154 9.41 -12.46 -2.57
C VAL A 154 10.01 -11.90 -3.86
N PRO A 155 9.62 -12.39 -5.05
CA PRO A 155 10.19 -11.89 -6.30
C PRO A 155 10.04 -10.36 -6.41
N ASN A 156 11.04 -9.71 -6.98
CA ASN A 156 10.98 -8.28 -7.24
C ASN A 156 10.07 -8.01 -8.44
N PHE A 157 8.75 -7.94 -8.21
CA PHE A 157 7.81 -7.40 -9.20
C PHE A 157 7.61 -5.92 -8.93
N ASP A 158 7.52 -5.12 -10.01
CA ASP A 158 7.33 -3.66 -9.96
C ASP A 158 6.10 -3.19 -9.17
N LYS A 159 5.25 -4.13 -8.70
CA LYS A 159 3.94 -3.87 -8.10
C LYS A 159 3.56 -4.75 -6.91
N ILE A 160 4.48 -5.49 -6.28
CA ILE A 160 4.12 -6.17 -5.02
C ILE A 160 3.80 -5.08 -3.99
N PRO A 161 2.57 -5.02 -3.47
CA PRO A 161 2.19 -3.94 -2.60
C PRO A 161 2.81 -4.22 -1.23
N LEU A 162 3.65 -3.29 -0.76
CA LEU A 162 3.78 -2.82 0.63
C LEU A 162 5.25 -2.53 1.01
N ILE A 163 6.22 -3.27 0.48
CA ILE A 163 7.64 -3.16 0.85
C ILE A 163 8.54 -3.38 -0.37
N ASP A 164 9.49 -2.48 -0.59
CA ASP A 164 10.50 -2.64 -1.65
C ASP A 164 11.44 -3.81 -1.35
N VAL A 165 11.74 -4.59 -2.37
CA VAL A 165 12.73 -5.68 -2.31
C VAL A 165 13.93 -5.43 -3.21
N ASP A 166 15.07 -6.01 -2.88
CA ASP A 166 16.27 -5.97 -3.69
C ASP A 166 16.15 -6.89 -4.92
N LYS A 167 17.19 -6.90 -5.77
CA LYS A 167 17.26 -7.78 -6.95
C LYS A 167 17.16 -9.28 -6.63
N ASN A 168 17.36 -9.68 -5.38
CA ASN A 168 17.26 -11.06 -4.91
C ASN A 168 15.92 -11.34 -4.21
N GLY A 169 15.02 -10.35 -4.11
CA GLY A 169 13.73 -10.47 -3.45
C GLY A 169 13.75 -10.30 -1.93
N ASN A 170 14.85 -9.78 -1.36
CA ASN A 170 14.93 -9.49 0.07
C ASN A 170 14.35 -8.11 0.38
N PRO A 171 13.60 -7.93 1.49
CA PRO A 171 13.16 -6.61 1.94
C PRO A 171 14.34 -5.64 2.10
N ILE A 172 14.18 -4.42 1.58
CA ILE A 172 15.21 -3.37 1.69
C ILE A 172 15.01 -2.59 2.98
N ASN A 173 15.98 -2.64 3.89
CA ASN A 173 16.01 -1.75 5.06
C ASN A 173 16.36 -0.32 4.65
N ARG A 174 15.80 0.67 5.36
CA ARG A 174 16.05 2.09 5.07
C ARG A 174 16.62 2.79 6.30
N HIS A 175 17.60 3.65 6.06
CA HIS A 175 18.21 4.52 7.07
C HIS A 175 18.27 5.94 6.52
N TRP A 176 17.87 6.93 7.31
CA TRP A 176 17.93 8.32 6.85
C TRP A 176 18.23 9.31 7.98
N PRO A 177 18.84 10.46 7.65
CA PRO A 177 19.22 11.45 8.64
C PRO A 177 18.02 12.04 9.43
N PRO A 178 18.28 12.54 10.65
CA PRO A 178 19.55 12.44 11.36
C PRO A 178 19.83 11.04 11.94
N ASP A 179 18.81 10.21 12.15
CA ASP A 179 18.91 9.01 13.00
C ASP A 179 17.58 8.21 12.97
N LYS A 180 17.09 7.89 11.78
CA LYS A 180 15.81 7.20 11.57
C LYS A 180 16.03 5.92 10.78
N HIS A 181 15.36 4.86 11.20
CA HIS A 181 15.59 3.50 10.72
C HIS A 181 14.25 2.82 10.43
N SER A 182 14.22 2.02 9.38
CA SER A 182 13.12 1.12 9.03
C SER A 182 13.70 -0.25 8.73
N LEU A 183 13.38 -1.23 9.56
CA LEU A 183 13.68 -2.63 9.29
C LEU A 183 12.45 -3.28 8.69
N ASN A 184 12.59 -3.69 7.44
CA ASN A 184 11.51 -4.25 6.63
C ASN A 184 11.62 -5.77 6.63
N PHE A 185 10.48 -6.46 6.54
CA PHE A 185 10.47 -7.92 6.57
C PHE A 185 9.36 -8.54 5.74
N TYR A 186 9.65 -9.73 5.25
CA TYR A 186 8.69 -10.69 4.72
C TYR A 186 8.87 -12.01 5.48
N ARG A 187 7.76 -12.57 5.96
CA ARG A 187 7.70 -13.85 6.66
C ARG A 187 6.59 -14.73 6.10
N SER A 188 6.76 -16.05 6.16
CA SER A 188 5.65 -16.98 5.99
C SER A 188 4.74 -16.96 7.21
N MET A 189 3.47 -17.27 7.03
CA MET A 189 2.45 -17.27 8.08
C MET A 189 1.41 -18.35 7.83
N ASP A 190 1.15 -19.22 8.79
CA ASP A 190 0.07 -20.22 8.71
C ASP A 190 -1.29 -19.64 9.15
N ASN A 191 -1.74 -18.56 8.50
CA ASN A 191 -2.98 -17.83 8.79
C ASN A 191 -3.14 -17.28 10.23
N ASN A 192 -2.05 -17.14 10.99
CA ASN A 192 -2.12 -16.70 12.38
C ASN A 192 -1.75 -15.21 12.57
N PHE A 193 -2.53 -14.32 11.96
CA PHE A 193 -2.28 -12.88 12.07
C PHE A 193 -2.44 -12.35 13.50
N ILE A 194 -3.36 -12.93 14.27
CA ILE A 194 -3.59 -12.55 15.68
C ILE A 194 -2.32 -12.74 16.51
N GLU A 195 -1.57 -13.82 16.31
CA GLU A 195 -0.33 -14.05 17.03
C GLU A 195 0.75 -13.04 16.65
N ALA A 196 0.89 -12.74 15.35
CA ALA A 196 1.79 -11.69 14.88
C ALA A 196 1.45 -10.33 15.51
N PHE A 197 0.15 -10.01 15.60
CA PHE A 197 -0.31 -8.80 16.27
C PHE A 197 0.02 -8.79 17.77
N ASN A 198 -0.21 -9.89 18.49
CA ASN A 198 0.10 -9.99 19.92
C ASN A 198 1.60 -9.80 20.19
N ILE A 199 2.46 -10.39 19.35
CA ILE A 199 3.91 -10.20 19.42
C ILE A 199 4.27 -8.73 19.16
N ALA A 200 3.70 -8.12 18.12
CA ALA A 200 3.90 -6.71 17.81
C ALA A 200 3.48 -5.80 18.98
N GLN A 201 2.31 -6.04 19.56
CA GLN A 201 1.79 -5.26 20.70
C GLN A 201 2.72 -5.36 21.91
N LYS A 202 3.18 -6.56 22.25
CA LYS A 202 4.12 -6.80 23.35
C LYS A 202 5.41 -5.99 23.20
N HIS A 203 5.98 -5.94 21.99
CA HIS A 203 7.22 -5.19 21.71
C HIS A 203 6.97 -3.69 21.65
N PHE A 204 5.88 -3.28 21.01
CA PHE A 204 5.44 -1.89 20.99
C PHE A 204 5.28 -1.35 22.40
N ASP A 205 4.61 -2.05 23.32
CA ASP A 205 4.37 -1.55 24.68
C ASP A 205 5.65 -1.37 25.51
N LYS A 206 6.71 -2.10 25.18
CA LYS A 206 7.96 -2.14 25.97
C LYS A 206 9.10 -1.30 25.42
N SER A 207 9.00 -0.85 24.18
CA SER A 207 10.09 -0.16 23.49
C SER A 207 9.61 1.09 22.75
N ASN A 208 10.56 1.92 22.33
CA ASN A 208 10.29 3.14 21.56
C ASN A 208 10.36 2.88 20.05
N ILE A 209 9.60 1.88 19.59
CA ILE A 209 9.50 1.51 18.17
C ILE A 209 8.03 1.62 17.71
N ASN A 210 7.84 1.82 16.41
CA ASN A 210 6.55 1.72 15.75
C ASN A 210 6.56 0.48 14.86
N ILE A 211 5.44 -0.23 14.76
CA ILE A 211 5.37 -1.50 14.04
C ILE A 211 4.14 -1.47 13.12
N ASN A 212 4.36 -1.75 11.84
CA ASN A 212 3.30 -2.04 10.88
C ASN A 212 3.42 -3.49 10.43
N ILE A 213 2.31 -4.21 10.48
CA ILE A 213 2.21 -5.56 9.94
C ILE A 213 0.99 -5.68 9.04
N PHE A 214 1.12 -6.46 7.98
CA PHE A 214 0.11 -6.73 6.97
C PHE A 214 0.14 -8.21 6.63
N SER A 215 -1.03 -8.80 6.43
CA SER A 215 -1.14 -10.13 5.86
C SER A 215 -1.51 -10.04 4.38
N SER A 216 -1.00 -10.96 3.57
CA SER A 216 -1.48 -11.16 2.20
C SER A 216 -2.95 -11.55 2.11
N ASN A 217 -3.55 -11.90 3.26
CA ASN A 217 -4.94 -12.29 3.37
C ASN A 217 -5.84 -11.08 3.71
N GLY A 218 -5.28 -9.87 3.83
CA GLY A 218 -6.00 -8.62 3.99
C GLY A 218 -6.07 -8.05 5.41
N ASP A 219 -5.45 -8.72 6.39
CA ASP A 219 -5.32 -8.20 7.75
C ASP A 219 -4.24 -7.11 7.82
N GLN A 220 -4.41 -6.16 8.74
CA GLN A 220 -3.42 -5.13 9.00
C GLN A 220 -3.46 -4.66 10.45
N ALA A 221 -2.28 -4.34 10.99
CA ALA A 221 -2.14 -3.68 12.27
C ALA A 221 -1.04 -2.61 12.20
N ARG A 222 -1.35 -1.45 12.76
CA ARG A 222 -0.45 -0.29 12.84
C ARG A 222 -0.35 0.13 14.30
N LEU A 223 0.85 0.04 14.86
CA LEU A 223 1.15 0.36 16.25
C LEU A 223 2.10 1.55 16.25
N SER A 224 1.55 2.72 16.56
CA SER A 224 2.25 4.01 16.48
C SER A 224 2.24 4.73 17.82
N LYS A 225 3.39 5.26 18.23
CA LYS A 225 3.52 6.07 19.44
C LYS A 225 2.81 7.42 19.33
N THR A 226 2.55 7.88 18.11
CA THR A 226 1.87 9.16 17.84
C THR A 226 0.40 8.97 17.49
N GLU A 227 0.06 7.91 16.76
CA GLU A 227 -1.29 7.68 16.22
C GLU A 227 -2.08 6.62 16.99
N GLY A 228 -1.45 5.93 17.94
CA GLY A 228 -2.05 4.83 18.70
C GLY A 228 -2.03 3.50 17.94
N VAL A 229 -2.92 2.59 18.33
CA VAL A 229 -3.02 1.24 17.76
C VAL A 229 -4.28 1.14 16.89
N THR A 230 -4.12 0.72 15.64
CA THR A 230 -5.22 0.42 14.71
C THR A 230 -5.07 -1.00 14.18
N VAL A 231 -6.14 -1.78 14.21
CA VAL A 231 -6.16 -3.17 13.71
C VAL A 231 -7.41 -3.38 12.85
N VAL A 232 -7.23 -4.04 11.71
CA VAL A 232 -8.31 -4.46 10.82
C VAL A 232 -8.06 -5.92 10.45
N PHE A 233 -9.05 -6.76 10.68
CA PHE A 233 -9.02 -8.17 10.26
C PHE A 233 -9.78 -8.30 8.93
N SER A 234 -9.30 -9.18 8.05
CA SER A 234 -10.06 -9.53 6.86
C SER A 234 -11.27 -10.41 7.23
N ASN A 235 -12.38 -10.22 6.50
CA ASN A 235 -13.61 -10.99 6.67
C ASN A 235 -13.54 -12.34 5.96
#